data_AF-A0A7V3SCG0-F1
#
_entry.id   AF-A0A7V3SCG0-F1
#
_cell.length_a   1.000
_cell.length_b   1.000
_cell.length_c   1.000
_cell.angle_alpha   90.00
_cell.angle_beta   90.00
_cell.angle_gamma   90.00
#
_symmetry.space_group_name_H-M   'P 1'
#
loop_
_entity.id
_entity.type
_entity.pdbx_description
1 polymer ?
#
loop_
_entity_poly.entity_id
_entity_poly.type
_entity_poly.pdbx_seq_one_letter_code
_entity_poly.pdbx_strand_id
1 'polypeptide(L)' 'MTEKRAGTLKRMRASLCHHCPICSYGRRHPESRIGRMLRHPVHADHCAFWKAERELYGGK' A
#
# COMPACT_ATOMS: atom_id res chain seq x y z
N MET A 1 -6.36 -0.50 -25.69
CA MET A 1 -7.35 -0.76 -24.61
C MET A 1 -6.74 -1.28 -23.30
N THR A 2 -5.48 -1.74 -23.30
CA THR A 2 -4.79 -2.34 -22.13
C THR A 2 -4.36 -1.32 -21.06
N GLU A 3 -3.99 -0.10 -21.44
CA GLU A 3 -3.53 0.94 -20.50
C GLU A 3 -4.61 1.40 -19.50
N LYS A 4 -5.87 1.57 -19.95
CA LYS A 4 -6.97 1.95 -19.05
C LYS A 4 -7.25 0.88 -17.97
N ARG A 5 -7.11 -0.41 -18.30
CA ARG A 5 -7.32 -1.50 -17.33
C ARG A 5 -6.20 -1.57 -16.29
N ALA A 6 -4.96 -1.31 -16.69
CA ALA A 6 -3.83 -1.21 -15.76
C ALA A 6 -4.05 -0.09 -14.73
N GLY A 7 -4.59 1.06 -15.16
CA GLY A 7 -4.97 2.15 -14.26
C GLY A 7 -6.07 1.77 -13.25
N THR A 8 -7.11 1.06 -13.68
CA THR A 8 -8.20 0.62 -12.79
C THR A 8 -7.72 -0.44 -11.78
N LEU A 9 -6.95 -1.43 -12.22
CA LEU A 9 -6.36 -2.44 -11.34
C LEU A 9 -5.40 -1.82 -10.32
N LYS A 10 -4.59 -0.84 -10.73
CA LYS A 10 -3.70 -0.08 -9.82
C LYS A 10 -4.50 0.66 -8.75
N ARG A 11 -5.58 1.35 -9.13
CA ARG A 11 -6.49 2.02 -8.18
C ARG A 11 -7.17 1.07 -7.22
N MET A 12 -7.66 -0.08 -7.70
CA MET A 12 -8.26 -1.09 -6.83
C MET A 12 -7.24 -1.63 -5.82
N ARG A 13 -6.02 -1.97 -6.28
CA ARG A 13 -4.95 -2.45 -5.41
C ARG A 13 -4.55 -1.41 -4.36
N ALA A 14 -4.37 -0.16 -4.78
CA ALA A 14 -4.06 0.93 -3.87
C ALA A 14 -5.18 1.15 -2.84
N SER A 15 -6.45 1.11 -3.27
CA SER A 15 -7.60 1.27 -2.37
C SER A 15 -7.71 0.11 -1.38
N LEU A 16 -7.45 -1.12 -1.83
CA LEU A 16 -7.44 -2.29 -0.96
C LEU A 16 -6.37 -2.17 0.14
N CYS A 17 -5.17 -1.69 -0.20
CA CYS A 17 -4.11 -1.42 0.77
C CYS A 17 -4.47 -0.25 1.70
N HIS A 18 -5.01 0.82 1.12
CA HIS A 18 -5.40 2.02 1.86
C HIS A 18 -6.50 1.74 2.90
N HIS A 19 -7.42 0.82 2.59
CA HIS A 19 -8.51 0.43 3.49
C HIS A 19 -8.25 -0.87 4.25
N CYS A 20 -7.13 -1.56 4.01
CA CYS A 20 -6.79 -2.77 4.75
C CYS A 20 -6.62 -2.42 6.24
N PRO A 21 -7.32 -3.08 7.16
CA PRO A 21 -7.26 -2.76 8.59
C PRO A 21 -5.85 -2.96 9.15
N ILE A 22 -5.09 -3.95 8.65
CA ILE A 22 -3.71 -4.21 9.06
C ILE A 22 -2.78 -3.09 8.59
N CYS A 23 -2.86 -2.71 7.31
CA CYS A 23 -2.03 -1.64 6.74
C CYS A 23 -2.43 -0.26 7.31
N SER A 24 -3.72 -0.02 7.53
CA SER A 24 -4.24 1.18 8.18
C SER A 24 -3.76 1.26 9.64
N TYR A 25 -3.84 0.16 10.38
CA TYR A 25 -3.34 0.09 11.76
C TYR A 25 -1.84 0.37 11.82
N GLY A 26 -1.04 -0.29 10.99
CA GLY A 26 0.40 -0.09 11.02
C GLY A 26 0.85 1.30 10.52
N ARG A 27 0.09 1.96 9.64
CA ARG A 27 0.31 3.38 9.30
C ARG A 27 -0.02 4.32 10.46
N ARG A 28 -1.07 4.03 11.24
CA ARG A 28 -1.43 4.81 12.44
C ARG A 28 -0.49 4.55 13.62
N HIS A 29 0.07 3.35 13.70
CA HIS A 29 0.97 2.90 14.77
C HIS A 29 2.34 2.50 14.21
N PRO A 30 3.13 3.45 13.68
CA PRO A 30 4.43 3.16 13.08
C PRO A 30 5.44 2.52 14.04
N GLU A 31 5.27 2.74 15.35
CA GLU A 31 6.05 2.14 16.43
C GLU A 31 5.74 0.65 16.66
N SER A 32 4.56 0.19 16.24
CA SER A 32 4.16 -1.20 16.38
C SER A 32 4.97 -2.11 15.46
N ARG A 33 5.01 -3.42 15.77
CA ARG A 33 5.67 -4.42 14.92
C ARG A 33 5.15 -4.40 13.47
N ILE A 34 3.84 -4.16 13.29
CA ILE A 34 3.20 -4.05 11.97
C ILE A 34 3.63 -2.76 11.27
N GLY A 35 3.66 -1.63 11.98
CA GLY A 35 4.11 -0.35 11.44
C GLY A 35 5.58 -0.37 11.00
N ARG A 36 6.45 -0.97 11.82
CA ARG A 36 7.85 -1.23 11.45
C ARG A 36 7.94 -2.16 10.24
N MET A 37 7.15 -3.22 10.18
CA MET A 37 7.14 -4.15 9.05
C MET A 37 6.68 -3.47 7.75
N LEU A 38 5.66 -2.62 7.79
CA LEU A 38 5.17 -1.88 6.61
C LEU A 38 6.23 -0.96 6.01
N ARG A 39 7.06 -0.35 6.86
CA ARG A 39 8.19 0.49 6.46
C ARG A 39 9.45 -0.32 6.19
N HIS A 40 9.47 -1.60 6.55
CA HIS A 40 10.60 -2.47 6.34
C HIS A 40 10.76 -2.72 4.83
N PRO A 41 11.98 -2.63 4.27
CA PRO A 41 12.23 -2.80 2.84
C PRO A 41 11.66 -4.12 2.30
N VAL A 42 11.65 -5.18 3.11
CA VAL A 42 11.04 -6.48 2.74
C VAL A 42 9.56 -6.37 2.38
N HIS A 43 8.76 -5.56 3.10
CA HIS A 43 7.36 -5.34 2.72
C HIS A 43 7.22 -4.23 1.68
N ALA A 44 7.98 -3.14 1.85
CA ALA A 44 7.88 -1.94 1.03
C ALA A 44 8.26 -2.19 -0.45
N ASP A 45 9.21 -3.08 -0.73
CA ASP A 45 9.63 -3.44 -2.09
C ASP A 45 8.79 -4.55 -2.72
N HIS A 46 8.31 -5.52 -1.92
CA HIS A 46 7.62 -6.70 -2.45
C HIS A 46 6.10 -6.54 -2.55
N CYS A 47 5.49 -5.61 -1.82
CA CYS A 47 4.05 -5.43 -1.86
C CYS A 47 3.63 -4.51 -3.02
N ALA A 48 3.15 -5.11 -4.12
CA ALA A 48 2.61 -4.38 -5.27
C ALA A 48 1.44 -3.44 -4.92
N PHE A 49 0.70 -3.74 -3.84
CA PHE A 49 -0.38 -2.90 -3.34
C PHE A 49 0.14 -1.66 -2.62
N TRP A 50 1.18 -1.80 -1.79
CA TRP A 50 1.85 -0.69 -1.13
C TRP A 50 2.50 0.26 -2.14
N LYS A 51 3.16 -0.29 -3.16
CA LYS A 51 3.72 0.49 -4.27
C LYS A 51 2.63 1.32 -4.97
N ALA A 52 1.51 0.70 -5.31
CA ALA A 52 0.36 1.38 -5.88
C ALA A 52 -0.24 2.44 -4.93
N GLU A 53 -0.27 2.18 -3.61
CA GLU A 53 -0.71 3.14 -2.61
C GLU A 53 0.22 4.36 -2.55
N ARG A 54 1.55 4.16 -2.53
CA ARG A 54 2.52 5.25 -2.54
C ARG A 54 2.39 6.13 -3.78
N GLU A 55 2.18 5.51 -4.94
CA GLU A 55 2.03 6.21 -6.20
C GLU A 55 0.71 6.99 -6.33
N LEU A 56 -0.37 6.57 -5.64
CA LEU A 56 -1.69 7.19 -5.74
C LEU A 56 -2.08 8.08 -4.55
N TYR A 57 -1.59 7.77 -3.35
CA TYR A 57 -1.95 8.44 -2.08
C TYR A 57 -0.74 9.04 -1.36
N GLY A 58 0.47 8.92 -1.91
CA GLY A 58 1.68 9.56 -1.37
C GLY A 58 2.41 8.78 -0.28
N GLY A 59 1.88 7.64 0.18
CA GLY A 59 2.55 6.74 1.13
C GLY A 59 2.86 7.39 2.47
N LYS A 60 1.85 7.49 3.34
CA LYS A 60 1.99 8.02 4.71
C LYS A 60 2.35 6.93 5.72
#